data_AF-A0A952HN52-F1
#
_entry.id   AF-A0A952HN52-F1
#
_cell.length_a   1.000
_cell.length_b   1.000
_cell.length_c   1.000
_cell.angle_alpha   90.00
_cell.angle_beta   90.00
_cell.angle_gamma   90.00
#
_symmetry.space_group_name_H-M   'P 1'
#
loop_
_entity.id
_entity.type
_entity.pdbx_description
1 polymer ?
#
loop_
_entity_poly.entity_id
_entity_poly.type
_entity_poly.pdbx_seq_one_letter_code
_entity_poly.pdbx_strand_id
1 'polypeptide(L)' 'MYYEDYELEDIYEFNKKMLQYMLWYNTERPHHSLNKKSPTAYFCDIINSNKSEFSQTDMTYTKTCFFQIYAII' A
#
# COMPACT_ATOMS: atom_id res chain seq x y z
N MET A 1 -24.98 -6.17 14.83
CA MET A 1 -24.41 -6.78 13.62
C MET A 1 -23.05 -7.34 14.05
N TYR A 2 -23.03 -8.63 14.41
CA TYR A 2 -21.90 -9.30 15.09
C TYR A 2 -21.11 -10.14 14.08
N TYR A 3 -20.45 -9.49 13.11
CA TYR A 3 -19.73 -10.22 12.06
C TYR A 3 -18.21 -10.07 12.11
N GLU A 4 -17.65 -9.21 12.97
CA GLU A 4 -16.21 -8.91 12.91
C GLU A 4 -15.34 -9.76 13.85
N ASP A 5 -15.89 -10.33 14.92
CA ASP A 5 -15.04 -11.02 15.92
C ASP A 5 -14.67 -12.45 15.52
N TYR A 6 -15.52 -13.17 14.77
CA TYR A 6 -15.25 -14.56 14.38
C TYR A 6 -14.10 -14.71 13.39
N GLU A 7 -13.80 -13.69 12.59
CA GLU A 7 -12.69 -13.76 11.61
C GLU A 7 -11.31 -13.61 12.27
N LEU A 8 -11.26 -13.18 13.53
CA LEU A 8 -10.02 -13.04 14.31
C LEU A 8 -9.70 -14.30 15.14
N GLU A 9 -10.62 -15.27 15.22
CA GLU A 9 -10.41 -16.50 16.00
C GLU A 9 -9.41 -17.46 15.35
N ASP A 10 -9.34 -17.47 14.01
CA ASP A 10 -8.40 -18.28 13.24
C ASP A 10 -7.36 -17.40 12.54
N ILE A 11 -6.19 -17.30 13.17
CA ILE A 11 -5.03 -16.58 12.64
C ILE A 11 -4.59 -17.07 11.25
N TYR A 12 -4.81 -18.35 10.92
CA TYR A 12 -4.42 -18.89 9.62
C TYR A 12 -5.34 -18.38 8.52
N GLU A 13 -6.66 -18.45 8.70
CA GLU A 13 -7.61 -17.92 7.73
C GLU A 13 -7.53 -16.39 7.62
N PHE A 14 -7.29 -15.68 8.73
CA PHE A 14 -6.99 -14.25 8.70
C PHE A 14 -5.77 -13.95 7.81
N ASN A 15 -4.63 -14.60 8.08
CA ASN A 15 -3.40 -14.38 7.32
C ASN A 15 -3.56 -14.71 5.83
N LYS A 16 -4.32 -15.76 5.52
CA LYS A 16 -4.62 -16.16 4.14
C LYS A 16 -5.44 -15.09 3.41
N LYS A 17 -6.51 -14.60 4.02
CA LYS A 17 -7.33 -13.50 3.47
C LYS A 17 -6.51 -12.22 3.32
N MET A 18 -5.69 -11.89 4.32
CA MET A 18 -4.80 -10.73 4.27
C MET A 18 -3.79 -10.84 3.13
N LEU A 19 -3.15 -12.00 2.95
CA LEU A 19 -2.21 -12.25 1.85
C LEU A 19 -2.91 -12.09 0.48
N GLN A 20 -4.09 -12.68 0.33
CA GLN A 20 -4.88 -12.55 -0.89
C GLN A 20 -5.22 -11.09 -1.20
N TYR A 21 -5.64 -10.34 -0.18
CA TYR A 21 -5.90 -8.91 -0.31
C TYR A 21 -4.64 -8.13 -0.72
N MET A 22 -3.49 -8.40 -0.09
CA MET A 22 -2.22 -7.74 -0.41
C MET A 22 -1.76 -8.03 -1.83
N LEU A 23 -1.94 -9.27 -2.30
CA LEU A 23 -1.65 -9.62 -3.69
C LEU A 23 -2.52 -8.81 -4.63
N TRP A 24 -3.85 -8.92 -4.51
CA TRP A 24 -4.80 -8.19 -5.35
C TRP A 24 -4.56 -6.67 -5.35
N TYR A 25 -4.31 -6.09 -4.17
CA TYR A 25 -4.04 -4.66 -4.02
C TYR A 25 -2.81 -4.21 -4.83
N ASN A 26 -1.73 -5.01 -4.80
CA ASN A 26 -0.49 -4.64 -5.47
C ASN A 26 -0.48 -5.00 -6.96
N THR A 27 -1.13 -6.10 -7.36
CA THR A 27 -1.07 -6.63 -8.72
C THR A 27 -2.20 -6.14 -9.62
N GLU A 28 -3.41 -5.96 -9.08
CA GLU A 28 -4.63 -5.82 -9.88
C GLU A 28 -5.42 -4.53 -9.60
N ARG A 29 -5.48 -4.07 -8.35
CA ARG A 29 -6.30 -2.93 -7.97
C ARG A 29 -5.89 -1.66 -8.74
N PRO A 30 -6.81 -0.94 -9.39
CA PRO A 30 -6.48 0.34 -10.04
C PRO A 30 -6.40 1.48 -9.01
N HIS A 31 -5.34 2.30 -9.10
CA HIS A 31 -5.16 3.47 -8.24
C HIS A 31 -5.32 4.78 -9.00
N HIS A 32 -6.20 5.66 -8.53
CA HIS A 32 -6.41 6.97 -9.17
C HIS A 32 -5.13 7.80 -9.26
N SER A 33 -4.30 7.80 -8.21
CA SER A 33 -3.02 8.51 -8.18
C SER A 33 -1.97 7.93 -9.13
N LEU A 34 -2.11 6.66 -9.52
CA LEU A 34 -1.21 5.97 -10.46
C LEU A 34 -1.80 5.90 -11.87
N ASN A 35 -2.65 6.85 -12.23
CA ASN A 35 -3.36 6.88 -13.52
C ASN A 35 -4.13 5.57 -13.80
N LYS A 36 -4.82 5.04 -12.78
CA LYS A 36 -5.60 3.79 -12.79
C LYS A 36 -4.77 2.51 -13.02
N LYS A 37 -3.44 2.57 -12.85
CA LYS A 37 -2.59 1.37 -12.82
C LYS A 37 -2.54 0.74 -11.44
N SER A 38 -2.24 -0.55 -11.39
CA SER A 38 -1.85 -1.21 -10.14
C SER A 38 -0.42 -0.79 -9.75
N PRO A 39 -0.05 -0.88 -8.47
CA PRO A 39 1.31 -0.57 -8.01
C PRO A 39 2.38 -1.32 -8.81
N THR A 40 2.22 -2.63 -9.03
CA THR A 40 3.18 -3.43 -9.80
C THR A 40 3.27 -2.95 -11.26
N ALA A 41 2.14 -2.70 -11.93
CA ALA A 41 2.14 -2.21 -13.30
C ALA A 41 2.84 -0.85 -13.42
N TYR A 42 2.59 0.06 -12.47
CA TYR A 42 3.26 1.35 -12.41
C TYR A 42 4.79 1.20 -12.28
N PHE A 43 5.27 0.30 -11.42
CA PHE A 43 6.70 0.05 -11.29
C PHE A 43 7.32 -0.55 -12.55
N CYS A 44 6.66 -1.51 -13.18
CA CYS A 44 7.14 -2.07 -14.45
C CYS A 44 7.30 -0.98 -15.52
N ASP A 45 6.34 -0.06 -15.64
CA ASP A 45 6.41 1.04 -16.60
C ASP A 45 7.58 1.98 -16.31
N ILE A 46 7.83 2.30 -15.04
CA ILE A 46 8.97 3.12 -14.64
C ILE A 46 10.29 2.45 -15.04
N ILE A 47 10.48 1.20 -14.63
CA ILE A 47 11.70 0.42 -14.91
C ILE A 47 11.94 0.35 -16.43
N ASN A 48 10.89 0.06 -17.20
CA ASN A 48 10.97 -0.06 -18.65
C ASN A 48 11.16 1.29 -19.35
N SER A 49 10.81 2.40 -18.71
CA SER A 49 10.93 3.74 -19.31
C SER A 49 12.35 4.32 -19.30
N ASN A 50 13.34 3.65 -18.67
CA ASN A 50 14.71 4.14 -18.48
C ASN A 50 14.78 5.57 -17.92
N LYS A 51 13.72 6.04 -17.24
CA LYS A 51 13.73 7.34 -16.59
C LYS A 51 14.68 7.26 -15.40
N SER A 52 15.80 7.96 -15.51
CA SER A 52 16.84 8.09 -14.48
C SER A 52 16.38 8.82 -13.22
N GLU A 53 15.14 9.31 -13.20
CA GLU A 53 14.59 10.15 -12.13
C GLU A 53 14.00 9.34 -10.97
N PHE A 54 14.10 8.01 -11.00
CA PHE A 54 13.60 7.20 -9.90
C PHE A 54 14.58 7.21 -8.73
N SER A 55 14.39 8.17 -7.82
CA SER A 55 15.15 8.23 -6.58
C SER A 55 14.54 7.27 -5.57
N GLN A 56 15.35 6.67 -4.69
CA GLN A 56 14.84 5.89 -3.54
C GLN A 56 13.86 6.70 -2.66
N THR A 57 13.92 8.03 -2.74
CA THR A 57 12.93 8.91 -2.11
C THR A 57 11.54 8.71 -2.70
N ASP A 58 11.35 8.53 -4.00
CA ASP A 58 10.01 8.36 -4.59
C ASP A 58 9.34 7.03 -4.19
N MET A 59 10.15 6.02 -3.87
CA MET A 59 9.70 4.73 -3.31
C MET A 59 9.19 4.84 -1.87
N THR A 60 9.72 5.80 -1.11
CA THR A 60 9.54 5.89 0.34
C THR A 60 8.96 7.22 0.79
N TYR A 61 8.52 8.08 -0.15
CA TYR A 61 8.03 9.42 0.14
C TYR A 61 6.66 9.38 0.82
N THR A 62 6.65 9.01 2.08
CA THR A 62 5.68 9.51 3.04
C THR A 62 6.14 10.93 3.37
N LYS A 63 5.34 11.94 2.98
CA LYS A 63 5.49 13.26 3.63
C LYS A 63 5.41 12.99 5.11
N THR A 64 6.44 13.36 5.87
CA THR A 64 6.41 13.30 7.33
C THR A 64 5.11 13.99 7.77
N CYS A 65 4.15 13.22 8.26
CA CYS A 65 3.03 13.79 9.01
C CYS A 65 3.66 14.35 10.29
N PHE A 66 4.00 15.64 10.29
CA PHE A 66 4.28 16.37 11.52
C PHE A 66 2.99 16.45 12.33
N PHE A 67 2.67 15.39 13.07
CA PHE A 67 1.80 15.52 14.22
C PHE A 67 2.56 16.39 15.22
N GLN A 68 2.26 17.69 15.21
CA GLN A 68 2.75 18.61 16.20
C GLN A 68 2.09 18.26 17.53
N ILE A 69 2.76 17.41 18.31
CA ILE A 69 2.47 17.27 19.73
C ILE A 69 2.91 18.59 20.34
N TYR A 70 1.96 19.49 20.60
CA TYR A 70 2.19 20.61 21.51
C TYR A 70 2.52 20.02 22.87
N ALA A 71 3.81 20.02 23.24
CA ALA A 71 4.21 19.80 24.61
C ALA A 71 3.76 21.03 25.41
N ILE A 72 2.74 20.86 26.25
CA ILE A 72 2.39 21.81 27.30
C ILE A 72 3.49 21.67 28.36
N ILE A 73 4.35 22.68 28.46
CA ILE A 73 5.06 23.05 29.69
C ILE A 73 4.88 24.55 29.85
#